data_AF-A0A0A9WUA7-F1
#
_entry.id   AF-A0A0A9WUA7-F1
#
_cell.length_a   1.000
_cell.length_b   1.000
_cell.length_c   1.000
_cell.angle_alpha   90.00
_cell.angle_beta   90.00
_cell.angle_gamma   90.00
#
_symmetry.space_group_name_H-M   'P 1'
#
loop_
_entity.id
_entity.type
_entity.pdbx_description
1 polymer ?
#
loop_
_entity_poly.entity_id
_entity_poly.type
_entity_poly.pdbx_seq_one_letter_code
_entity_poly.pdbx_strand_id
1 'polypeptide(L)'
;MELIKFCFWITSISHLGNCLTPTENKLLVVSFDGFRNDYFNRSLTPNLGKLIETSVYTSRLLNVFPTKTFPNHFSIATGLYVEDHGAIGTEVMDVETGSILNYGYELFHYDENVTPIWTLNEMSNESRHSGCMMWPGCSMDYRGTKNTYDVKYNESMTWNQRVNTSISWFKQPLNPANLVMLYFESPDLEEHIYGPNSAQTNAQIKHVDDTVAAILEALEANNLTDVNVVFLSDHGMEAVTLPRIINLTAIIDGLGLAVGTSPILQIYPKKGKLEELYSKLHQYSKKTEILMFTRSRTYRSGTITRNANGLLPS
;
A
#
# COMPACT_ATOMS: atom_id res chain seq x y z
N MET A 1 36.75 -62.36 43.82
CA MET A 1 35.35 -62.30 43.36
C MET A 1 34.85 -60.88 43.61
N GLU A 2 35.47 -59.89 42.97
CA GLU A 2 35.15 -59.40 41.61
C GLU A 2 33.75 -58.80 41.51
N LEU A 3 33.71 -57.47 41.62
CA LEU A 3 32.58 -56.62 41.30
C LEU A 3 32.28 -56.72 39.81
N ILE A 4 31.09 -57.21 39.46
CA ILE A 4 30.55 -57.11 38.11
C ILE A 4 30.01 -55.68 37.93
N LYS A 5 30.79 -54.86 37.21
CA LYS A 5 30.36 -53.55 36.70
C LYS A 5 29.40 -53.77 35.52
N PHE A 6 28.16 -53.34 35.65
CA PHE A 6 27.26 -53.19 34.52
C PHE A 6 27.77 -52.06 33.61
N CYS A 7 28.30 -52.44 32.44
CA CYS A 7 28.62 -51.54 31.35
C CYS A 7 27.36 -51.38 30.48
N PHE A 8 26.62 -50.29 30.67
CA PHE A 8 25.61 -49.88 29.68
C PHE A 8 26.33 -49.20 28.52
N TRP A 9 26.44 -49.93 27.41
CA TRP A 9 26.76 -49.35 26.11
C TRP A 9 25.54 -48.55 25.65
N ILE A 10 25.51 -47.25 25.92
CA ILE A 10 24.67 -46.33 25.15
C ILE A 10 25.48 -46.01 23.89
N THR A 11 25.18 -46.72 22.80
CA THR A 11 25.61 -46.29 21.47
C THR A 11 24.97 -44.95 21.21
N SER A 12 25.75 -43.87 21.33
CA SER A 12 25.41 -42.56 20.81
C SER A 12 25.30 -42.68 19.29
N ILE A 13 24.10 -42.90 18.81
CA ILE A 13 23.76 -42.65 17.41
C ILE A 13 23.78 -41.12 17.28
N SER A 14 24.93 -40.57 16.89
CA SER A 14 25.03 -39.23 16.34
C SER A 14 24.38 -39.24 14.96
N HIS A 15 23.05 -39.29 14.94
CA HIS A 15 22.32 -38.72 13.82
C HIS A 15 22.51 -37.22 13.90
N LEU A 16 23.54 -36.72 13.20
CA LEU A 16 23.52 -35.42 12.55
C LEU A 16 22.40 -35.43 11.50
N GLY A 17 21.16 -35.58 11.98
CA GLY A 17 20.03 -35.05 11.25
C GLY A 17 20.18 -33.55 11.42
N ASN A 18 20.52 -32.86 10.32
CA ASN A 18 20.13 -31.47 10.19
C ASN A 18 18.63 -31.45 10.51
N CYS A 19 18.29 -31.08 11.74
CA CYS A 19 16.99 -30.50 12.00
C CYS A 19 16.99 -29.30 11.07
N LEU A 20 16.33 -29.44 9.92
CA LEU A 20 16.03 -28.32 9.06
C LEU A 20 15.23 -27.40 9.98
N THR A 21 15.91 -26.44 10.59
CA THR A 21 15.27 -25.26 11.14
C THR A 21 14.35 -24.80 10.02
N PRO A 22 13.03 -24.62 10.26
CA PRO A 22 12.14 -24.11 9.24
C PRO A 22 12.87 -22.92 8.62
N THR A 23 13.17 -22.99 7.32
CA THR A 23 13.71 -21.84 6.61
C THR A 23 12.71 -20.73 6.88
N GLU A 24 13.09 -19.74 7.69
CA GLU A 24 12.19 -18.62 7.97
C GLU A 24 11.92 -17.97 6.61
N ASN A 25 10.69 -18.12 6.13
CA ASN A 25 10.32 -17.62 4.82
C ASN A 25 10.56 -16.11 4.83
N LYS A 26 11.49 -15.67 3.97
CA LYS A 26 11.74 -14.26 3.70
C LYS A 26 10.73 -13.79 2.65
N LEU A 27 10.28 -12.55 2.80
CA LEU A 27 9.31 -11.93 1.91
C LEU A 27 9.78 -10.52 1.49
N LEU A 28 9.81 -10.27 0.20
CA LEU A 28 9.94 -8.94 -0.40
C LEU A 28 8.62 -8.60 -1.09
N VAL A 29 7.93 -7.57 -0.62
CA VAL A 29 6.73 -7.02 -1.26
C VAL A 29 7.13 -5.74 -1.98
N VAL A 30 6.85 -5.69 -3.29
CA VAL A 30 7.21 -4.57 -4.17
C VAL A 30 5.94 -4.00 -4.77
N SER A 31 5.71 -2.71 -4.54
CA SER A 31 4.62 -1.96 -5.15
C SER A 31 5.15 -0.98 -6.19
N PHE A 32 4.54 -1.01 -7.37
CA PHE A 32 4.69 0.02 -8.40
C PHE A 32 3.37 0.79 -8.47
N ASP A 33 3.36 2.04 -8.02
CA ASP A 33 2.15 2.86 -7.91
C ASP A 33 1.47 3.03 -9.27
N GLY A 34 0.15 2.84 -9.31
CA GLY A 34 -0.66 3.04 -10.52
C GLY A 34 -0.39 2.06 -11.68
N PHE A 35 0.38 0.99 -11.47
CA PHE A 35 0.63 -0.02 -12.50
C PHE A 35 -0.65 -0.81 -12.85
N ARG A 36 -1.36 -0.32 -13.86
CA ARG A 36 -2.65 -0.86 -14.31
C ARG A 36 -2.52 -2.26 -14.90
N ASN A 37 -3.51 -3.11 -14.64
CA ASN A 37 -3.49 -4.53 -15.00
C ASN A 37 -3.45 -4.82 -16.51
N ASP A 38 -3.81 -3.87 -17.38
CA ASP A 38 -3.82 -4.06 -18.83
C ASP A 38 -2.47 -3.70 -19.49
N TYR A 39 -1.48 -3.24 -18.72
CA TYR A 39 -0.15 -2.90 -19.25
C TYR A 39 0.62 -4.11 -19.76
N PHE A 40 0.33 -5.32 -19.25
CA PHE A 40 0.84 -6.57 -19.80
C PHE A 40 0.46 -6.77 -21.28
N ASN A 41 -0.63 -6.17 -21.75
CA ASN A 41 -1.08 -6.31 -23.14
C ASN A 41 -0.30 -5.42 -24.12
N ARG A 42 0.57 -4.53 -23.63
CA ARG A 42 1.27 -3.53 -24.45
C ARG A 42 2.57 -4.03 -25.07
N SER A 43 2.97 -5.27 -24.80
CA SER A 43 4.27 -5.82 -25.23
C SER A 43 5.49 -5.00 -24.76
N LEU A 44 5.34 -4.30 -23.62
CA LEU A 44 6.39 -3.46 -23.02
C LEU A 44 7.06 -4.12 -21.81
N THR A 45 6.54 -5.27 -21.37
CA THR A 45 6.91 -5.91 -20.11
C THR A 45 7.42 -7.35 -20.30
N PRO A 46 8.48 -7.57 -21.10
CA PRO A 46 8.98 -8.91 -21.39
C PRO A 46 9.53 -9.65 -20.15
N ASN A 47 10.11 -8.95 -19.17
CA ASN A 47 10.66 -9.60 -17.97
C ASN A 47 9.56 -10.10 -17.05
N LEU A 48 8.54 -9.27 -16.81
CA LEU A 48 7.31 -9.69 -16.13
C LEU A 48 6.58 -10.81 -16.90
N GLY A 49 6.56 -10.74 -18.23
CA GLY A 49 5.99 -11.80 -19.08
C GLY A 49 6.65 -13.15 -18.83
N LYS A 50 7.99 -13.20 -18.81
CA LYS A 50 8.76 -14.41 -18.47
C LYS A 50 8.53 -14.85 -17.02
N LEU A 51 8.44 -13.90 -16.08
CA LEU A 51 8.21 -14.21 -14.67
C LEU A 51 6.87 -14.96 -14.49
N ILE A 52 5.81 -14.50 -15.17
CA ILE A 52 4.48 -15.13 -15.13
C ILE A 52 4.51 -16.60 -15.57
N GLU A 53 5.35 -16.97 -16.55
CA GLU A 53 5.45 -18.37 -17.03
C GLU A 53 5.97 -19.34 -15.96
N THR A 54 6.66 -18.83 -14.94
CA THR A 54 7.33 -19.62 -13.90
C THR A 54 6.83 -19.32 -12.48
N SER A 55 5.82 -18.45 -12.36
CA SER A 55 5.34 -17.91 -11.08
C SER A 55 3.81 -17.95 -10.96
N VAL A 56 3.30 -17.60 -9.78
CA VAL A 56 1.86 -17.42 -9.57
C VAL A 56 1.44 -16.02 -10.02
N TYR A 57 0.37 -15.94 -10.82
CA TYR A 57 -0.14 -14.70 -11.37
C TYR A 57 -1.67 -14.63 -11.26
N THR A 58 -2.19 -13.42 -11.04
CA THR A 58 -3.61 -13.10 -11.15
C THR A 58 -3.82 -11.98 -12.16
N SER A 59 -4.88 -12.06 -12.97
CA SER A 59 -5.18 -11.07 -14.01
C SER A 59 -5.57 -9.69 -13.46
N ARG A 60 -5.94 -9.61 -12.18
CA ARG A 60 -6.22 -8.35 -11.47
C ARG A 60 -6.20 -8.55 -9.95
N LEU A 61 -5.84 -7.47 -9.27
CA LEU A 61 -6.14 -7.25 -7.86
C LEU A 61 -7.38 -6.34 -7.78
N LEU A 62 -8.32 -6.65 -6.88
CA LEU A 62 -9.45 -5.75 -6.62
C LEU A 62 -9.06 -4.82 -5.47
N ASN A 63 -8.85 -3.55 -5.81
CA ASN A 63 -8.48 -2.49 -4.87
C ASN A 63 -9.68 -2.05 -4.02
N VAL A 64 -9.39 -1.57 -2.81
CA VAL A 64 -10.42 -0.97 -1.95
C VAL A 64 -10.84 0.39 -2.50
N PHE A 65 -12.08 0.79 -2.23
CA PHE A 65 -12.54 2.14 -2.52
C PHE A 65 -12.23 3.06 -1.32
N PRO A 66 -11.66 4.25 -1.53
CA PRO A 66 -11.27 4.85 -2.81
C PRO A 66 -9.97 4.27 -3.38
N THR A 67 -9.86 4.16 -4.71
CA THR A 67 -8.64 3.72 -5.42
C THR A 67 -7.59 4.83 -5.43
N LYS A 68 -6.97 5.04 -4.27
CA LYS A 68 -5.92 6.03 -4.00
C LYS A 68 -4.75 5.36 -3.26
N THR A 69 -3.57 5.97 -3.36
CA THR A 69 -2.31 5.49 -2.80
C THR A 69 -2.37 5.08 -1.33
N PHE A 70 -2.63 6.03 -0.41
CA PHE A 70 -2.58 5.71 1.03
C PHE A 70 -3.63 4.68 1.45
N PRO A 71 -4.91 4.79 1.03
CA PRO A 71 -5.92 3.78 1.35
C PRO A 71 -5.53 2.37 0.93
N ASN A 72 -5.10 2.18 -0.32
CA ASN A 72 -4.83 0.84 -0.84
C ASN A 72 -3.54 0.24 -0.31
N HIS A 73 -2.45 1.01 -0.24
CA HIS A 73 -1.20 0.52 0.34
C HIS A 73 -1.35 0.14 1.82
N PHE A 74 -2.17 0.88 2.57
CA PHE A 74 -2.42 0.57 3.98
C PHE A 74 -3.41 -0.59 4.15
N SER A 75 -4.42 -0.72 3.29
CA SER A 75 -5.26 -1.93 3.22
C SER A 75 -4.43 -3.19 2.91
N ILE A 76 -3.48 -3.11 1.97
CA ILE A 76 -2.55 -4.22 1.68
C ILE A 76 -1.72 -4.59 2.92
N ALA A 77 -1.25 -3.59 3.65
CA ALA A 77 -0.42 -3.80 4.83
C ALA A 77 -1.17 -4.34 6.06
N THR A 78 -2.47 -4.05 6.18
CA THR A 78 -3.26 -4.35 7.39
C THR A 78 -4.30 -5.46 7.18
N GLY A 79 -4.70 -5.72 5.93
CA GLY A 79 -5.82 -6.60 5.60
C GLY A 79 -7.20 -6.01 5.95
N LEU A 80 -7.26 -4.72 6.26
CA LEU A 80 -8.47 -4.02 6.70
C LEU A 80 -9.05 -3.14 5.59
N TYR A 81 -10.35 -2.83 5.66
CA TYR A 81 -10.95 -1.80 4.82
C TYR A 81 -10.65 -0.39 5.36
N VAL A 82 -10.90 0.62 4.52
CA VAL A 82 -10.57 2.02 4.82
C VAL A 82 -11.37 2.58 6.00
N GLU A 83 -12.58 2.08 6.23
CA GLU A 83 -13.40 2.42 7.39
C GLU A 83 -12.83 1.91 8.72
N ASP A 84 -12.04 0.84 8.68
CA ASP A 84 -11.46 0.20 9.86
C ASP A 84 -10.06 0.77 10.14
N HIS A 85 -9.19 0.83 9.12
CA HIS A 85 -7.83 1.34 9.30
C HIS A 85 -7.73 2.87 9.26
N GLY A 86 -8.78 3.55 8.83
CA GLY A 86 -8.91 5.01 8.88
C GLY A 86 -8.20 5.80 7.79
N ALA A 87 -7.12 5.33 7.15
CA ALA A 87 -6.53 6.01 5.99
C ALA A 87 -7.48 6.08 4.76
N ILE A 88 -8.50 6.95 4.77
CA ILE A 88 -9.56 7.01 3.75
C ILE A 88 -9.24 7.88 2.52
N GLY A 89 -8.08 8.52 2.49
CA GLY A 89 -7.64 9.37 1.39
C GLY A 89 -6.20 9.81 1.58
N THR A 90 -5.65 10.51 0.59
CA THR A 90 -4.32 11.14 0.70
C THR A 90 -4.38 12.44 1.49
N GLU A 91 -5.55 13.09 1.47
CA GLU A 91 -5.88 14.28 2.26
C GLU A 91 -7.28 14.09 2.86
N VAL A 92 -7.40 14.30 4.16
CA VAL A 92 -8.65 14.09 4.90
C VAL A 92 -8.81 15.19 5.94
N MET A 93 -10.02 15.73 6.12
CA MET A 93 -10.26 16.63 7.23
C MET A 93 -10.67 15.83 8.47
N ASP A 94 -9.96 16.04 9.56
CA ASP A 94 -10.46 15.70 10.88
C ASP A 94 -11.53 16.71 11.27
N VAL A 95 -12.76 16.23 11.43
CA VAL A 95 -13.92 17.07 11.72
C VAL A 95 -13.97 17.54 13.17
N GLU A 96 -13.26 16.87 14.09
CA GLU A 96 -13.22 17.26 15.50
C GLU A 96 -12.30 18.47 15.69
N THR A 97 -11.14 18.45 15.05
CA THR A 97 -10.15 19.53 15.13
C THR A 97 -10.28 20.57 14.01
N GLY A 98 -10.95 20.22 12.90
CA GLY A 98 -11.01 21.02 11.67
C GLY A 98 -9.71 21.01 10.85
N SER A 99 -8.74 20.17 11.21
CA SER A 99 -7.43 20.12 10.56
C SER A 99 -7.46 19.25 9.31
N ILE A 100 -6.72 19.65 8.27
CA ILE A 100 -6.48 18.80 7.09
C ILE A 100 -5.26 17.93 7.39
N LEU A 101 -5.51 16.63 7.49
CA LEU A 101 -4.51 15.58 7.62
C LEU A 101 -3.97 15.23 6.23
N ASN A 102 -2.65 15.18 6.13
CA ASN A 102 -1.89 14.69 4.99
C ASN A 102 -1.07 13.46 5.43
N TYR A 103 -0.04 13.07 4.67
CA TYR A 103 0.91 12.05 5.13
C TYR A 103 1.47 12.38 6.51
N GLY A 104 1.18 11.55 7.50
CA GLY A 104 1.60 11.75 8.87
C GLY A 104 0.91 10.79 9.84
N TYR A 105 1.41 10.77 11.08
CA TYR A 105 0.95 9.87 12.13
C TYR A 105 -0.58 9.84 12.24
N GLU A 106 -1.21 11.01 12.36
CA GLU A 106 -2.67 11.16 12.55
C GLU A 106 -3.53 10.53 11.43
N LEU A 107 -3.02 10.46 10.19
CA LEU A 107 -3.75 9.87 9.07
C LEU A 107 -3.75 8.34 9.14
N PHE A 108 -2.65 7.73 9.62
CA PHE A 108 -2.49 6.28 9.71
C PHE A 108 -2.81 5.71 11.11
N HIS A 109 -2.96 6.56 12.12
CA HIS A 109 -3.27 6.20 13.52
C HIS A 109 -4.67 6.66 13.91
N TYR A 110 -5.63 6.37 13.03
CA TYR A 110 -7.04 6.56 13.32
C TYR A 110 -7.52 5.72 14.50
N ASP A 111 -7.05 4.46 14.56
CA ASP A 111 -7.25 3.52 15.65
C ASP A 111 -5.88 2.94 16.02
N GLU A 112 -5.47 3.14 17.27
CA GLU A 112 -4.19 2.69 17.85
C GLU A 112 -4.07 1.15 17.93
N ASN A 113 -5.13 0.40 17.60
CA ASN A 113 -5.09 -1.05 17.49
C ASN A 113 -4.79 -1.56 16.08
N VAL A 114 -4.88 -0.70 15.06
CA VAL A 114 -4.51 -1.06 13.69
C VAL A 114 -3.02 -1.35 13.66
N THR A 115 -2.67 -2.59 13.31
CA THR A 115 -1.28 -3.06 13.33
C THR A 115 -0.92 -3.59 11.95
N PRO A 116 -0.08 -2.88 11.18
CA PRO A 116 0.36 -3.32 9.87
C PRO A 116 1.34 -4.50 9.95
N ILE A 117 1.49 -5.22 8.84
CA ILE A 117 2.26 -6.48 8.76
C ILE A 117 3.73 -6.33 9.17
N TRP A 118 4.37 -5.18 8.89
CA TRP A 118 5.74 -4.93 9.32
C TRP A 118 5.87 -4.89 10.85
N THR A 119 4.90 -4.29 11.53
CA THR A 119 4.86 -4.27 12.99
C THR A 119 4.48 -5.63 13.56
N LEU A 120 3.50 -6.33 12.97
CA LEU A 120 3.15 -7.70 13.39
C LEU A 120 4.35 -8.65 13.29
N ASN A 121 5.16 -8.49 12.24
CA ASN A 121 6.37 -9.28 12.05
C ASN A 121 7.40 -9.02 13.17
N GLU A 122 7.72 -7.76 13.47
CA GLU A 122 8.62 -7.37 14.56
C GLU A 122 8.14 -7.87 15.93
N MET A 123 6.83 -7.79 16.19
CA MET A 123 6.23 -8.21 17.45
C MET A 123 6.16 -9.73 17.63
N SER A 124 6.33 -10.51 16.56
CA SER A 124 6.08 -11.95 16.61
C SER A 124 7.16 -12.72 17.38
N ASN A 125 8.43 -12.28 17.31
CA ASN A 125 9.61 -12.93 17.88
C ASN A 125 10.84 -12.04 17.66
N GLU A 126 11.80 -12.08 18.59
CA GLU A 126 13.08 -11.35 18.55
C GLU A 126 13.93 -11.60 17.29
N SER A 127 13.77 -12.73 16.57
CA SER A 127 14.48 -12.99 15.31
C SER A 127 13.77 -12.46 14.06
N ARG A 128 12.59 -11.84 14.19
CA ARG A 128 11.83 -11.31 13.05
C ARG A 128 12.03 -9.82 12.91
N HIS A 129 12.55 -9.43 11.75
CA HIS A 129 12.88 -8.04 11.45
C HIS A 129 12.26 -7.59 10.14
N SER A 130 11.76 -6.36 10.14
CA SER A 130 11.08 -5.72 9.03
C SER A 130 11.91 -4.57 8.45
N GLY A 131 11.83 -4.41 7.14
CA GLY A 131 12.39 -3.28 6.41
C GLY A 131 11.32 -2.50 5.67
N CYS A 132 11.32 -1.18 5.83
CA CYS A 132 10.43 -0.25 5.16
C CYS A 132 11.22 0.63 4.19
N MET A 133 11.05 0.44 2.90
CA MET A 133 11.56 1.33 1.86
C MET A 133 10.40 2.14 1.28
N MET A 134 10.10 3.26 1.94
CA MET A 134 9.15 4.29 1.48
C MET A 134 7.69 3.87 1.33
N TRP A 135 7.29 2.69 1.81
CA TRP A 135 5.90 2.24 1.75
C TRP A 135 4.98 3.17 2.58
N PRO A 136 3.79 3.58 2.07
CA PRO A 136 2.89 4.48 2.78
C PRO A 136 2.51 3.99 4.19
N GLY A 137 2.77 4.82 5.19
CA GLY A 137 2.50 4.51 6.60
C GLY A 137 3.56 3.66 7.29
N CYS A 138 4.57 3.15 6.57
CA CYS A 138 5.57 2.21 7.09
C CYS A 138 6.53 2.88 8.09
N SER A 139 6.96 4.10 7.82
CA SER A 139 7.91 4.87 8.65
C SER A 139 7.27 5.51 9.89
N MET A 140 6.41 4.78 10.60
CA MET A 140 5.71 5.21 11.80
C MET A 140 5.72 4.09 12.86
N ASP A 141 5.66 4.48 14.13
CA ASP A 141 5.65 3.54 15.25
C ASP A 141 4.21 3.08 15.52
N TYR A 142 3.92 1.80 15.35
CA TYR A 142 2.63 1.21 15.72
C TYR A 142 2.81 0.34 16.95
N ARG A 143 1.87 0.41 17.91
CA ARG A 143 1.93 -0.40 19.15
C ARG A 143 3.25 -0.22 19.92
N GLY A 144 3.87 0.96 19.83
CA GLY A 144 5.18 1.26 20.43
C GLY A 144 6.36 0.50 19.82
N THR A 145 6.19 -0.12 18.65
CA THR A 145 7.20 -0.94 17.97
C THR A 145 7.70 -0.23 16.72
N LYS A 146 9.02 -0.23 16.53
CA LYS A 146 9.71 0.35 15.37
C LYS A 146 10.13 -0.75 14.41
N ASN A 147 10.19 -0.41 13.12
CA ASN A 147 10.87 -1.27 12.16
C ASN A 147 12.37 -1.28 12.44
N THR A 148 12.97 -2.45 12.25
CA THR A 148 14.42 -2.64 12.34
C THR A 148 15.13 -1.80 11.28
N TYR A 149 14.58 -1.75 10.06
CA TYR A 149 15.09 -0.91 8.98
C TYR A 149 13.99 0.00 8.43
N ASP A 150 14.34 1.27 8.22
CA ASP A 150 13.44 2.27 7.68
C ASP A 150 14.19 3.31 6.84
N VAL A 151 13.64 3.59 5.67
CA VAL A 151 14.00 4.75 4.86
C VAL A 151 12.71 5.50 4.55
N LYS A 152 12.60 6.71 5.13
CA LYS A 152 11.51 7.64 4.87
C LYS A 152 11.46 8.03 3.40
N TYR A 153 10.26 8.40 2.94
CA TYR A 153 10.01 8.85 1.58
C TYR A 153 11.04 9.91 1.13
N ASN A 154 11.72 9.60 0.02
CA ASN A 154 12.70 10.47 -0.61
C ASN A 154 12.75 10.19 -2.11
N GLU A 155 11.98 10.97 -2.87
CA GLU A 155 11.89 10.86 -4.33
C GLU A 155 13.24 10.98 -5.06
N SER A 156 14.23 11.63 -4.45
CA SER A 156 15.57 11.78 -5.05
C SER A 156 16.43 10.50 -4.98
N MET A 157 16.02 9.50 -4.19
CA MET A 157 16.72 8.21 -4.14
C MET A 157 16.41 7.38 -5.37
N THR A 158 17.45 7.06 -6.14
CA THR A 158 17.31 6.26 -7.37
C THR A 158 16.75 4.87 -7.09
N TRP A 159 16.04 4.29 -8.04
CA TRP A 159 15.43 2.97 -7.85
C TRP A 159 16.47 1.88 -7.58
N ASN A 160 17.63 1.92 -8.24
CA ASN A 160 18.74 1.01 -7.96
C ASN A 160 19.26 1.13 -6.53
N GLN A 161 19.32 2.35 -5.97
CA GLN A 161 19.68 2.51 -4.56
C GLN A 161 18.62 1.88 -3.66
N ARG A 162 17.33 2.09 -3.94
CA ARG A 162 16.23 1.49 -3.16
C ARG A 162 16.33 -0.04 -3.16
N VAL A 163 16.46 -0.65 -4.34
CA VAL A 163 16.64 -2.11 -4.52
C VAL A 163 17.84 -2.62 -3.74
N ASN A 164 19.02 -2.01 -3.93
CA ASN A 164 20.25 -2.46 -3.28
C ASN A 164 20.18 -2.32 -1.76
N THR A 165 19.61 -1.23 -1.25
CA THR A 165 19.42 -1.03 0.19
C THR A 165 18.45 -2.07 0.76
N SER A 166 17.30 -2.29 0.12
CA SER A 166 16.33 -3.32 0.53
C SER A 166 16.93 -4.72 0.55
N ILE A 167 17.71 -5.09 -0.47
CA ILE A 167 18.39 -6.39 -0.54
C ILE A 167 19.46 -6.53 0.55
N SER A 168 20.16 -5.44 0.87
CA SER A 168 21.18 -5.46 1.93
C SER A 168 20.62 -5.76 3.32
N TRP A 169 19.33 -5.50 3.56
CA TRP A 169 18.68 -5.77 4.86
C TRP A 169 18.50 -7.26 5.14
N PHE A 170 18.22 -8.08 4.12
CA PHE A 170 18.14 -9.54 4.27
C PHE A 170 19.48 -10.20 4.67
N LYS A 171 20.59 -9.47 4.51
CA LYS A 171 21.96 -9.97 4.71
C LYS A 171 22.61 -9.44 5.99
N GLN A 172 21.87 -8.70 6.81
CA GLN A 172 22.43 -8.10 8.00
C GLN A 172 22.84 -9.19 9.00
N PRO A 173 24.06 -9.13 9.57
CA PRO A 173 24.61 -10.24 10.33
C PRO A 173 23.96 -10.44 11.69
N LEU A 174 23.42 -9.38 12.29
CA LEU A 174 22.78 -9.42 13.61
C LEU A 174 21.26 -9.54 13.50
N ASN A 175 20.65 -8.67 12.69
CA ASN A 175 19.19 -8.55 12.60
C ASN A 175 18.74 -8.68 11.13
N PRO A 176 18.97 -9.82 10.44
CA PRO A 176 18.59 -9.95 9.04
C PRO A 176 17.07 -9.75 8.89
N ALA A 177 16.66 -8.87 7.98
CA ALA A 177 15.26 -8.72 7.64
C ALA A 177 14.69 -10.04 7.08
N ASN A 178 13.46 -10.36 7.44
CA ASN A 178 12.70 -11.44 6.81
C ASN A 178 11.37 -10.95 6.20
N LEU A 179 11.08 -9.65 6.34
CA LEU A 179 10.02 -8.95 5.62
C LEU A 179 10.54 -7.60 5.14
N VAL A 180 10.40 -7.29 3.85
CA VAL A 180 10.72 -5.96 3.31
C VAL A 180 9.57 -5.46 2.44
N MET A 181 9.12 -4.24 2.71
CA MET A 181 8.12 -3.50 1.93
C MET A 181 8.84 -2.44 1.10
N LEU A 182 8.72 -2.51 -0.23
CA LEU A 182 9.43 -1.65 -1.19
C LEU A 182 8.42 -0.95 -2.11
N TYR A 183 8.53 0.37 -2.21
CA TYR A 183 7.62 1.21 -2.98
C TYR A 183 8.35 2.05 -4.04
N PHE A 184 7.68 2.21 -5.19
CA PHE A 184 8.08 3.05 -6.32
C PHE A 184 6.89 3.88 -6.82
N GLU A 185 7.12 5.16 -7.11
CA GLU A 185 6.09 6.14 -7.45
C GLU A 185 5.58 6.06 -8.91
N SER A 186 6.32 5.36 -9.79
CA SER A 186 5.99 5.27 -11.21
C SER A 186 5.41 3.88 -11.54
N PRO A 187 4.48 3.78 -12.51
CA PRO A 187 4.16 4.78 -13.53
C PRO A 187 3.15 5.87 -13.14
N ASP A 188 2.53 5.82 -11.95
CA ASP A 188 1.47 6.77 -11.54
C ASP A 188 1.81 8.25 -11.77
N LEU A 189 3.03 8.68 -11.37
CA LEU A 189 3.48 10.06 -11.54
C LEU A 189 3.37 10.55 -12.99
N GLU A 190 3.92 9.79 -13.95
CA GLU A 190 3.88 10.14 -15.36
C GLU A 190 2.48 10.02 -15.96
N GLU A 191 1.71 9.07 -15.47
CA GLU A 191 0.33 8.89 -15.88
C GLU A 191 -0.56 10.07 -15.50
N HIS A 192 -0.35 10.64 -14.31
CA HIS A 192 -1.03 11.87 -13.90
C HIS A 192 -0.68 13.07 -14.78
N ILE A 193 0.55 13.16 -15.30
CA ILE A 193 1.03 14.28 -16.12
C ILE A 193 0.62 14.13 -17.58
N TYR A 194 0.78 12.94 -18.15
CA TYR A 194 0.70 12.70 -19.60
C TYR A 194 -0.47 11.80 -20.02
N GLY A 195 -1.10 11.12 -19.07
CA GLY A 195 -2.18 10.16 -19.29
C GLY A 195 -1.67 8.73 -19.56
N PRO A 196 -2.48 7.71 -19.26
CA PRO A 196 -2.08 6.30 -19.21
C PRO A 196 -1.68 5.70 -20.56
N ASN A 197 -1.95 6.38 -21.68
CA ASN A 197 -1.65 5.90 -23.04
C ASN A 197 -0.49 6.67 -23.70
N SER A 198 0.20 7.52 -22.94
CA SER A 198 1.28 8.37 -23.46
C SER A 198 2.58 7.60 -23.72
N ALA A 199 3.47 8.17 -24.54
CA ALA A 199 4.80 7.61 -24.76
C ALA A 199 5.64 7.65 -23.46
N GLN A 200 5.43 8.66 -22.63
CA GLN A 200 6.08 8.84 -21.33
C GLN A 200 5.68 7.72 -20.36
N THR A 201 4.39 7.43 -20.26
CA THR A 201 3.89 6.28 -19.49
C THR A 201 4.45 4.97 -20.03
N ASN A 202 4.47 4.78 -21.36
CA ASN A 202 5.06 3.56 -21.94
C ASN A 202 6.56 3.40 -21.61
N ALA A 203 7.31 4.50 -21.56
CA ALA A 203 8.71 4.48 -21.12
C ALA A 203 8.83 4.03 -19.66
N GLN A 204 7.93 4.48 -18.78
CA GLN A 204 7.92 4.06 -17.38
C GLN A 204 7.45 2.62 -17.16
N ILE A 205 6.48 2.15 -17.94
CA ILE A 205 6.10 0.72 -17.93
C ILE A 205 7.33 -0.15 -18.26
N LYS A 206 8.14 0.25 -19.24
CA LYS A 206 9.40 -0.43 -19.53
C LYS A 206 10.39 -0.32 -18.36
N HIS A 207 10.50 0.86 -17.74
CA HIS A 207 11.40 1.05 -16.60
C HIS A 207 11.02 0.16 -15.40
N VAL A 208 9.72 -0.01 -15.12
CA VAL A 208 9.21 -0.97 -14.15
C VAL A 208 9.63 -2.40 -14.50
N ASP A 209 9.46 -2.81 -15.75
CA ASP A 209 9.86 -4.15 -16.21
C ASP A 209 11.36 -4.41 -16.09
N ASP A 210 12.19 -3.42 -16.46
CA ASP A 210 13.65 -3.48 -16.28
C ASP A 210 14.01 -3.57 -14.79
N THR A 211 13.25 -2.89 -13.91
CA THR A 211 13.47 -2.90 -12.46
C THR A 211 13.07 -4.23 -11.82
N VAL A 212 12.02 -4.88 -12.31
CA VAL A 212 11.66 -6.25 -11.92
C VAL A 212 12.82 -7.19 -12.22
N ALA A 213 13.42 -7.11 -13.41
CA ALA A 213 14.61 -7.90 -13.74
C ALA A 213 15.77 -7.59 -12.80
N ALA A 214 16.06 -6.31 -12.57
CA ALA A 214 17.14 -5.90 -11.67
C ALA A 214 16.95 -6.39 -10.23
N ILE A 215 15.72 -6.43 -9.71
CA ILE A 215 15.40 -6.98 -8.38
C ILE A 215 15.71 -8.48 -8.34
N LEU A 216 15.26 -9.24 -9.33
CA LEU A 216 15.48 -10.69 -9.39
C LEU A 216 16.96 -11.03 -9.55
N GLU A 217 17.67 -10.34 -10.45
CA GLU A 217 19.12 -10.47 -10.64
C GLU A 217 19.89 -10.15 -9.36
N ALA A 218 19.48 -9.08 -8.65
CA ALA A 218 20.14 -8.69 -7.41
C ALA A 218 19.88 -9.70 -6.28
N LEU A 219 18.71 -10.35 -6.22
CA LEU A 219 18.47 -11.46 -5.28
C LEU A 219 19.38 -12.66 -5.58
N GLU A 220 19.47 -13.07 -6.85
CA GLU A 220 20.33 -14.17 -7.28
C GLU A 220 21.81 -13.88 -7.00
N ALA A 221 22.30 -12.71 -7.40
CA ALA A 221 23.68 -12.28 -7.18
C ALA A 221 24.08 -12.20 -5.70
N ASN A 222 23.09 -12.12 -4.80
CA ASN A 222 23.29 -12.08 -3.36
C ASN A 222 23.02 -13.41 -2.66
N ASN A 223 22.80 -14.50 -3.40
CA ASN A 223 22.43 -15.83 -2.89
C ASN A 223 21.15 -15.81 -2.04
N LEU A 224 20.18 -14.97 -2.41
CA LEU A 224 18.87 -14.83 -1.75
C LEU A 224 17.77 -15.56 -2.54
N THR A 225 18.06 -16.78 -2.99
CA THR A 225 17.14 -17.60 -3.79
C THR A 225 15.98 -18.17 -2.97
N ASP A 226 15.99 -18.00 -1.66
CA ASP A 226 14.95 -18.42 -0.70
C ASP A 226 13.95 -17.30 -0.36
N VAL A 227 14.10 -16.11 -0.97
CA VAL A 227 13.18 -14.97 -0.78
C VAL A 227 11.95 -15.14 -1.67
N ASN A 228 10.77 -15.11 -1.06
CA ASN A 228 9.51 -14.98 -1.79
C ASN A 228 9.34 -13.51 -2.21
N VAL A 229 8.98 -13.27 -3.46
CA VAL A 229 8.77 -11.92 -3.99
C VAL A 229 7.34 -11.75 -4.46
N VAL A 230 6.69 -10.66 -4.04
CA VAL A 230 5.35 -10.27 -4.49
C VAL A 230 5.45 -8.92 -5.17
N PHE A 231 5.17 -8.87 -6.47
CA PHE A 231 4.99 -7.63 -7.22
C PHE A 231 3.51 -7.30 -7.29
N LEU A 232 3.13 -6.07 -6.95
CA LEU A 232 1.74 -5.62 -6.94
C LEU A 232 1.62 -4.13 -7.27
N SER A 233 0.37 -3.66 -7.33
CA SER A 233 0.02 -2.25 -7.43
C SER A 233 -1.24 -1.97 -6.61
N ASP A 234 -1.43 -0.72 -6.26
CA ASP A 234 -2.43 -0.20 -5.33
C ASP A 234 -3.67 0.39 -6.03
N HIS A 235 -3.55 0.77 -7.30
CA HIS A 235 -4.67 1.09 -8.17
C HIS A 235 -4.29 1.04 -9.66
N GLY A 236 -5.28 1.25 -10.52
CA GLY A 236 -5.06 1.55 -11.93
C GLY A 236 -5.11 3.04 -12.21
N MET A 237 -5.35 3.38 -13.47
CA MET A 237 -5.43 4.76 -13.95
C MET A 237 -6.48 4.91 -15.04
N GLU A 238 -7.06 6.10 -15.16
CA GLU A 238 -7.99 6.47 -16.23
C GLU A 238 -7.66 7.85 -16.80
N ALA A 239 -7.85 8.03 -18.10
CA ALA A 239 -7.62 9.31 -18.77
C ALA A 239 -8.77 10.30 -18.47
N VAL A 240 -8.40 11.52 -18.12
CA VAL A 240 -9.35 12.63 -17.93
C VAL A 240 -9.16 13.67 -19.03
N THR A 241 -10.26 14.10 -19.63
CA THR A 241 -10.26 15.14 -20.69
C THR A 241 -11.00 16.38 -20.20
N LEU A 242 -10.61 17.58 -20.65
CA LEU A 242 -11.26 18.85 -20.26
C LEU A 242 -12.80 18.84 -20.35
N PRO A 243 -13.45 18.28 -21.40
CA PRO A 243 -14.92 18.24 -21.48
C PRO A 243 -15.60 17.40 -20.39
N ARG A 244 -14.86 16.52 -19.71
CA ARG A 244 -15.33 15.67 -18.60
C ARG A 244 -15.04 16.27 -17.23
N ILE A 245 -14.41 17.45 -17.16
CA ILE A 245 -14.15 18.11 -15.88
C ILE A 245 -15.43 18.77 -15.40
N ILE A 246 -15.79 18.46 -14.16
CA ILE A 246 -16.97 19.01 -13.51
C ILE A 246 -16.51 19.99 -12.44
N ASN A 247 -16.88 21.26 -12.60
CA ASN A 247 -16.46 22.33 -11.70
C ASN A 247 -17.49 22.54 -10.59
N LEU A 248 -17.12 22.17 -9.36
CA LEU A 248 -17.96 22.32 -8.17
C LEU A 248 -17.68 23.61 -7.38
N THR A 249 -16.68 24.41 -7.77
CA THR A 249 -16.21 25.57 -6.99
C THR A 249 -17.34 26.55 -6.68
N ALA A 250 -18.12 26.96 -7.69
CA ALA A 250 -19.21 27.91 -7.51
C ALA A 250 -20.38 27.36 -6.65
N ILE A 251 -20.50 26.03 -6.54
CA ILE A 251 -21.53 25.38 -5.74
C ILE A 251 -21.11 25.30 -4.27
N ILE A 252 -19.83 25.01 -4.04
CA ILE A 252 -19.26 24.83 -2.70
C ILE A 252 -18.95 26.17 -2.04
N ASP A 253 -18.68 27.21 -2.84
CA ASP A 253 -18.32 28.54 -2.35
C ASP A 253 -19.36 29.09 -1.35
N GLY A 254 -18.84 29.60 -0.23
CA GLY A 254 -19.67 30.05 0.89
C GLY A 254 -20.39 28.96 1.70
N LEU A 255 -20.48 27.72 1.21
CA LEU A 255 -21.28 26.64 1.81
C LEU A 255 -20.48 25.52 2.45
N GLY A 256 -19.27 25.24 1.98
CA GLY A 256 -18.46 24.15 2.47
C GLY A 256 -16.99 24.27 2.12
N LEU A 257 -16.26 23.18 2.37
CA LEU A 257 -14.86 22.99 2.02
C LEU A 257 -14.72 21.67 1.28
N ALA A 258 -14.06 21.69 0.13
CA ALA A 258 -13.62 20.50 -0.57
C ALA A 258 -12.23 20.09 -0.07
N VAL A 259 -12.01 18.81 0.20
CA VAL A 259 -10.73 18.25 0.64
C VAL A 259 -10.42 16.99 -0.16
N GLY A 260 -9.15 16.84 -0.54
CA GLY A 260 -8.68 15.80 -1.44
C GLY A 260 -8.82 16.16 -2.91
N THR A 261 -8.57 15.16 -3.76
CA THR A 261 -8.46 15.33 -5.21
C THR A 261 -9.40 14.42 -5.99
N SER A 262 -9.71 14.82 -7.23
CA SER A 262 -10.38 13.96 -8.23
C SER A 262 -9.72 12.57 -8.29
N PRO A 263 -10.47 11.46 -8.51
CA PRO A 263 -11.90 11.42 -8.81
C PRO A 263 -12.83 11.42 -7.59
N ILE A 264 -12.29 11.44 -6.36
CA ILE A 264 -13.09 11.26 -5.14
C ILE A 264 -12.85 12.45 -4.21
N LEU A 265 -13.82 13.36 -4.20
CA LEU A 265 -13.75 14.60 -3.43
C LEU A 265 -14.59 14.49 -2.15
N GLN A 266 -13.99 14.85 -1.03
CA GLN A 266 -14.72 14.99 0.24
C GLN A 266 -15.21 16.43 0.36
N ILE A 267 -16.50 16.62 0.62
CA ILE A 267 -17.07 17.97 0.78
C ILE A 267 -17.67 18.08 2.17
N TYR A 268 -17.12 18.99 2.97
CA TYR A 268 -17.53 19.24 4.34
C TYR A 268 -18.37 20.51 4.42
N PRO A 269 -19.63 20.45 4.88
CA PRO A 269 -20.49 21.63 4.99
C PRO A 269 -19.99 22.54 6.10
N LYS A 270 -20.14 23.86 5.91
CA LYS A 270 -20.06 24.82 7.01
C LYS A 270 -21.23 24.60 7.96
N LYS A 271 -21.07 25.03 9.22
CA LYS A 271 -22.11 24.92 10.26
C LYS A 271 -23.45 25.48 9.76
N GLY A 272 -24.50 24.66 9.80
CA GLY A 272 -25.85 25.04 9.36
C GLY A 272 -26.05 25.10 7.84
N LYS A 273 -25.08 24.69 7.02
CA LYS A 273 -25.15 24.74 5.55
C LYS A 273 -25.35 23.39 4.88
N LEU A 274 -25.46 22.29 5.64
CA LEU A 274 -25.60 20.93 5.11
C LEU A 274 -26.76 20.81 4.11
N GLU A 275 -27.98 21.19 4.49
CA GLU A 275 -29.16 21.09 3.62
C GLU A 275 -29.01 21.88 2.32
N GLU A 276 -28.54 23.13 2.43
CA GLU A 276 -28.36 24.02 1.29
C GLU A 276 -27.32 23.47 0.31
N LEU A 277 -26.17 23.04 0.85
CA LEU A 277 -25.07 22.45 0.08
C LEU A 277 -25.51 21.15 -0.59
N TYR A 278 -26.14 20.25 0.18
CA TYR A 278 -26.62 18.97 -0.33
C TYR A 278 -27.64 19.17 -1.45
N SER A 279 -28.63 20.05 -1.26
CA SER A 279 -29.66 20.35 -2.26
C SER A 279 -29.05 20.90 -3.57
N LYS A 280 -28.11 21.85 -3.48
CA LYS A 280 -27.43 22.42 -4.65
C LYS A 280 -26.59 21.38 -5.38
N LEU A 281 -25.78 20.60 -4.66
CA LEU A 281 -24.98 19.53 -5.25
C LEU A 281 -25.88 18.44 -5.87
N HIS A 282 -26.98 18.06 -5.22
CA HIS A 282 -27.91 17.05 -5.72
C HIS A 282 -28.67 17.53 -6.97
N GLN A 283 -29.06 18.81 -7.04
CA GLN A 283 -29.65 19.37 -8.24
C GLN A 283 -28.65 19.40 -9.40
N TYR A 284 -27.37 19.66 -9.10
CA TYR A 284 -26.30 19.69 -10.08
C TYR A 284 -25.90 18.27 -10.55
N SER A 285 -25.91 17.28 -9.65
CA SER A 285 -25.63 15.88 -9.99
C SER A 285 -26.68 15.30 -10.95
N LYS A 286 -27.93 15.76 -10.92
CA LYS A 286 -28.95 15.39 -11.93
C LYS A 286 -28.63 15.85 -13.35
N LYS A 287 -27.74 16.84 -13.51
CA LYS A 287 -27.33 17.41 -14.80
C LYS A 287 -25.92 16.97 -15.22
N THR A 288 -25.27 16.15 -14.42
CA THR A 288 -23.89 15.73 -14.59
C THR A 288 -23.76 14.25 -14.28
N GLU A 289 -22.57 13.67 -14.44
CA GLU A 289 -22.32 12.25 -14.17
C GLU A 289 -21.74 12.00 -12.76
N ILE A 290 -21.92 12.95 -11.82
CA ILE A 290 -21.43 12.79 -10.44
C ILE A 290 -22.35 11.90 -9.64
N LEU A 291 -21.78 10.88 -9.01
CA LEU A 291 -22.43 10.14 -7.93
C LEU A 291 -22.15 10.83 -6.60
N MET A 292 -23.22 11.19 -5.90
CA MET A 292 -23.13 11.75 -4.55
C MET A 292 -23.52 10.71 -3.51
N PHE A 293 -22.74 10.67 -2.44
CA PHE A 293 -23.02 9.87 -1.26
C PHE A 293 -22.96 10.76 -0.03
N THR A 294 -23.95 10.64 0.85
CA THR A 294 -23.88 11.23 2.19
C THR A 294 -23.23 10.20 3.09
N ARG A 295 -22.06 10.50 3.64
CA ARG A 295 -21.53 9.71 4.74
C ARG A 295 -22.29 10.14 6.00
N SER A 296 -23.08 9.23 6.57
CA SER A 296 -23.90 9.50 7.75
C SER A 296 -23.06 9.76 9.01
N ARG A 297 -21.75 9.47 8.98
CA ARG A 297 -20.87 9.47 10.14
C ARG A 297 -19.42 9.85 9.80
N THR A 298 -18.74 10.43 10.78
CA THR A 298 -17.47 11.17 10.69
C THR A 298 -16.25 10.27 10.50
N TYR A 299 -15.10 10.84 10.11
CA TYR A 299 -13.80 10.19 10.36
C TYR A 299 -13.74 9.94 11.88
N ARG A 300 -13.80 8.66 12.29
CA ARG A 300 -13.90 8.08 13.65
C ARG A 300 -15.20 7.35 13.96
N SER A 301 -16.14 7.27 13.01
CA SER A 301 -17.19 6.24 13.00
C SER A 301 -17.80 5.97 11.62
N GLY A 302 -18.03 4.69 11.30
CA GLY A 302 -19.26 4.29 10.58
C GLY A 302 -19.16 3.63 9.20
N THR A 303 -20.35 3.30 8.70
CA THR A 303 -20.66 2.51 7.50
C THR A 303 -21.15 3.42 6.34
N ILE A 304 -20.81 3.08 5.10
CA ILE A 304 -21.25 3.80 3.90
C ILE A 304 -22.67 3.39 3.50
N THR A 305 -23.60 4.33 3.38
CA THR A 305 -24.95 4.07 2.84
C THR A 305 -25.18 4.80 1.52
N ARG A 306 -25.62 4.06 0.49
CA ARG A 306 -26.06 4.63 -0.78
C ARG A 306 -27.46 5.20 -0.61
N ASN A 307 -27.58 6.52 -0.65
CA ASN A 307 -28.85 7.18 -0.43
C ASN A 307 -29.59 7.39 -1.77
N ALA A 308 -30.38 6.39 -2.16
CA ALA A 308 -31.16 6.45 -3.41
C ALA A 308 -32.34 7.44 -3.35
N ASN A 309 -32.74 7.90 -2.16
CA ASN A 309 -34.02 8.58 -1.94
C ASN A 309 -33.90 10.06 -1.49
N GLY A 310 -32.69 10.63 -1.43
CA GLY A 310 -32.52 12.07 -1.16
C GLY A 310 -32.91 12.54 0.26
N LEU A 311 -33.10 11.63 1.22
CA LEU A 311 -33.40 11.98 2.61
C LEU A 311 -32.14 11.78 3.46
N LEU A 312 -31.66 12.82 4.12
CA LEU A 312 -30.48 12.73 4.97
C LEU A 312 -30.59 11.59 6.00
N PRO A 313 -29.48 10.92 6.32
CA PRO A 313 -29.44 10.03 7.47
C PRO A 313 -29.81 10.81 8.72
N SER A 314 -30.75 10.28 9.50
CA SER A 314 -31.11 10.77 10.83
C SER A 314 -29.92 10.73 11.79
#